data_AF-A0AAE3S9D3-F1
#
_entry.id   AF-A0AAE3S9D3-F1
#
_cell.length_a   1.000
_cell.length_b   1.000
_cell.length_c   1.000
_cell.angle_alpha   90.00
_cell.angle_beta   90.00
_cell.angle_gamma   90.00
#
_symmetry.space_group_name_H-M   'P 1'
#
loop_
_entity.id
_entity.type
_entity.pdbx_description
1 polymer ?
#
loop_
_entity_poly.entity_id
_entity_poly.type
_entity_poly.pdbx_seq_one_letter_code
_entity_poly.pdbx_strand_id
1 'polypeptide(L)'
;MSWRSWRERFTRGFSPKPSGRFEIRIYYPEAQAFEPAHAPFELAFGLRIGEDRMAIARSLIERGYGIGVRSITGTPADIREAVERIAVTQGHAYEPWLSRLIFQGEIPVFTNTELLDAQDAGTNLYGDAQTILSARPSALRYVLADIEARGVADADLLDVSRLHGGLEPLSAAYLYHRIRSDRKDDTLKIQRRFVRALFIGVLVFFIMPGFPGFGFVFAAMIEPVWTEIREGIAKRRSGYTPRQLFFACLPQLLLFLPVAWTAWQSHVLFDAGHHFASGVVFALACLAYPLLHDVRALADIRGRIGLLDALGKLPVNERPSLASLAFWEWMSRTHRAARVVGYVVFPFVMGLLLVIAPEPALVWLLSFTSVLFDAIARGFFWLRSRIDRWWFYAVIRHRMPKASL
;
A
#
# COMPACT_ATOMS: atom_id res chain seq x y z
N MET A 1 -45.73 -2.11 -10.25
CA MET A 1 -44.55 -2.95 -9.93
C MET A 1 -44.40 -3.04 -8.42
N SER A 2 -44.50 -4.23 -7.83
CA SER A 2 -44.58 -4.40 -6.36
C SER A 2 -43.19 -4.53 -5.73
N TRP A 3 -43.05 -4.03 -4.50
CA TRP A 3 -41.81 -4.09 -3.70
C TRP A 3 -41.22 -5.52 -3.64
N ARG A 4 -42.07 -6.57 -3.61
CA ARG A 4 -41.64 -7.98 -3.62
C ARG A 4 -40.84 -8.36 -4.88
N SER A 5 -41.23 -7.85 -6.05
CA SER A 5 -40.50 -8.08 -7.31
C SER A 5 -39.11 -7.43 -7.36
N TRP A 6 -38.89 -6.39 -6.55
CA TRP A 6 -37.59 -5.72 -6.40
C TRP A 6 -36.66 -6.50 -5.47
N ARG A 7 -37.21 -7.12 -4.42
CA ARG A 7 -36.45 -7.93 -3.43
C ARG A 7 -35.99 -9.26 -4.00
N GLU A 8 -36.81 -9.93 -4.81
CA GLU A 8 -36.46 -11.21 -5.44
C GLU A 8 -35.34 -11.09 -6.49
N ARG A 9 -35.18 -9.91 -7.12
CA ARG A 9 -34.03 -9.61 -8.00
C ARG A 9 -32.71 -9.39 -7.25
N PHE A 10 -32.77 -9.01 -5.97
CA PHE A 10 -31.57 -8.83 -5.14
C PHE A 10 -31.17 -10.10 -4.36
N THR A 11 -32.06 -11.09 -4.23
CA THR A 11 -31.79 -12.33 -3.48
C THR A 11 -31.51 -13.55 -4.37
N ARG A 12 -31.85 -13.52 -5.67
CA ARG A 12 -31.48 -14.59 -6.61
C ARG A 12 -30.20 -14.24 -7.35
N GLY A 13 -29.08 -14.66 -6.77
CA GLY A 13 -27.77 -14.56 -7.40
C GLY A 13 -26.60 -14.39 -6.44
N PHE A 14 -26.63 -14.95 -5.23
CA PHE A 14 -25.37 -15.36 -4.57
C PHE A 14 -24.81 -16.56 -5.34
N SER A 15 -24.35 -16.32 -6.56
CA SER A 15 -23.28 -17.12 -7.12
C SER A 15 -22.10 -16.93 -6.17
N PRO A 16 -21.39 -17.99 -5.74
CA PRO A 16 -20.17 -17.82 -4.96
C PRO A 16 -19.30 -16.82 -5.74
N LYS A 17 -19.00 -15.66 -5.13
CA LYS A 17 -18.08 -14.68 -5.74
C LYS A 17 -16.86 -15.49 -6.19
N PRO A 18 -16.45 -15.44 -7.47
CA PRO A 18 -15.32 -16.23 -7.92
C PRO A 18 -14.14 -15.90 -7.00
N SER A 19 -13.66 -16.94 -6.32
CA SER A 19 -12.56 -16.88 -5.37
C SER A 19 -11.30 -16.50 -6.13
N GLY A 20 -10.99 -15.20 -6.14
CA GLY A 20 -9.84 -14.63 -6.84
C GLY A 20 -10.09 -14.42 -8.33
N ARG A 21 -9.71 -13.23 -8.83
CA ARG A 21 -9.45 -13.04 -10.25
C ARG A 21 -8.03 -13.53 -10.51
N PHE A 22 -7.81 -14.33 -11.55
CA PHE A 22 -6.49 -14.81 -11.92
C PHE A 22 -6.12 -14.24 -13.29
N GLU A 23 -4.84 -13.93 -13.48
CA GLU A 23 -4.26 -13.62 -14.79
C GLU A 23 -3.43 -14.83 -15.21
N ILE A 24 -3.67 -15.34 -16.42
CA ILE A 24 -2.91 -16.43 -17.00
C ILE A 24 -2.13 -15.87 -18.19
N ARG A 25 -0.80 -16.00 -18.17
CA ARG A 25 0.07 -15.68 -19.30
C ARG A 25 0.63 -16.96 -19.89
N ILE A 26 0.25 -17.27 -21.11
CA ILE A 26 0.64 -18.51 -21.80
C ILE A 26 1.90 -18.24 -22.62
N TYR A 27 2.89 -19.10 -22.48
CA TYR A 27 4.11 -19.11 -23.28
C TYR A 27 4.17 -20.39 -24.10
N TYR A 28 4.30 -20.26 -25.41
CA TYR A 28 4.34 -21.38 -26.35
C TYR A 28 5.31 -21.08 -27.49
N PRO A 29 6.62 -21.35 -27.28
CA PRO A 29 7.60 -21.34 -28.35
C PRO A 29 7.66 -22.71 -29.03
N GLU A 30 8.26 -22.75 -30.23
CA GLU A 30 8.72 -24.03 -30.79
C GLU A 30 9.77 -24.67 -29.87
N ALA A 31 9.67 -25.99 -29.64
CA ALA A 31 10.51 -26.71 -28.68
C ALA A 31 12.02 -26.50 -28.90
N GLN A 32 12.46 -26.43 -30.16
CA GLN A 32 13.85 -26.23 -30.55
C GLN A 32 14.35 -24.79 -30.28
N ALA A 33 13.44 -23.82 -30.20
CA ALA A 33 13.71 -22.43 -29.88
C ALA A 33 13.44 -22.10 -28.40
N PHE A 34 13.17 -23.11 -27.55
CA PHE A 34 12.90 -22.89 -26.13
C PHE A 34 14.17 -22.48 -25.39
N GLU A 35 14.29 -21.17 -25.20
CA GLU A 35 15.34 -20.56 -24.39
C GLU A 35 14.75 -19.88 -23.15
N PRO A 36 15.26 -20.19 -21.93
CA PRO A 36 14.79 -19.56 -20.71
C PRO A 36 15.02 -18.03 -20.67
N ALA A 37 15.89 -17.48 -21.51
CA ALA A 37 16.10 -16.03 -21.62
C ALA A 37 14.88 -15.31 -22.23
N HIS A 38 14.11 -15.99 -23.07
CA HIS A 38 12.94 -15.45 -23.78
C HIS A 38 11.61 -15.81 -23.11
N ALA A 39 11.63 -16.69 -22.11
CA ALA A 39 10.48 -17.06 -21.32
C ALA A 39 10.04 -15.94 -20.35
N PRO A 40 8.75 -15.89 -19.95
CA PRO A 40 8.28 -15.05 -18.84
C PRO A 40 9.15 -15.24 -17.60
N PHE A 41 9.39 -14.17 -16.85
CA PHE A 41 10.31 -14.18 -15.70
C PHE A 41 10.02 -15.34 -14.74
N GLU A 42 8.74 -15.59 -14.44
CA GLU A 42 8.31 -16.62 -13.51
C GLU A 42 8.71 -18.02 -14.00
N LEU A 43 8.55 -18.28 -15.30
CA LEU A 43 8.97 -19.52 -15.94
C LEU A 43 10.50 -19.64 -15.94
N ALA A 44 11.19 -18.59 -16.39
CA ALA A 44 12.65 -18.53 -16.37
C ALA A 44 13.24 -18.76 -14.96
N PHE A 45 12.57 -18.24 -13.93
CA PHE A 45 12.95 -18.43 -12.53
C PHE A 45 12.84 -19.91 -12.10
N GLY A 46 11.69 -20.55 -12.33
CA GLY A 46 11.50 -21.94 -11.92
C GLY A 46 12.46 -22.91 -12.62
N LEU A 47 12.77 -22.65 -13.89
CA LEU A 47 13.70 -23.44 -14.71
C LEU A 47 15.16 -23.31 -14.26
N ARG A 48 15.55 -22.18 -13.65
CA ARG A 48 16.92 -21.95 -13.19
C ARG A 48 17.24 -22.58 -11.83
N ILE A 49 16.23 -22.99 -11.07
CA ILE A 49 16.39 -23.57 -9.74
C ILE A 49 16.68 -25.08 -9.81
N GLY A 50 16.41 -25.75 -10.93
CA GLY A 50 16.69 -27.18 -11.10
C GLY A 50 16.96 -27.55 -12.56
N GLU A 51 18.04 -28.27 -12.82
CA GLU A 51 18.47 -28.67 -14.18
C GLU A 51 17.47 -29.64 -14.84
N ASP A 52 16.81 -30.48 -14.04
CA ASP A 52 15.77 -31.42 -14.45
C ASP A 52 14.51 -30.72 -15.00
N ARG A 53 14.22 -29.51 -14.52
CA ARG A 53 13.03 -28.75 -14.91
C ARG A 53 13.09 -28.23 -16.34
N MET A 54 14.28 -27.96 -16.86
CA MET A 54 14.46 -27.60 -18.26
C MET A 54 14.04 -28.75 -19.17
N ALA A 55 14.46 -29.98 -18.85
CA ALA A 55 14.09 -31.17 -19.60
C ALA A 55 12.57 -31.42 -19.52
N ILE A 56 11.96 -31.26 -18.34
CA ILE A 56 10.51 -31.41 -18.16
C ILE A 56 9.74 -30.38 -18.99
N ALA A 57 10.13 -29.11 -18.95
CA ALA A 57 9.47 -28.06 -19.71
C ALA A 57 9.59 -28.26 -21.23
N ARG A 58 10.76 -28.67 -21.72
CA ARG A 58 10.95 -29.02 -23.14
C ARG A 58 10.07 -30.19 -23.55
N SER A 59 10.06 -31.26 -22.77
CA SER A 59 9.22 -32.44 -23.00
C SER A 59 7.74 -32.06 -23.10
N LEU A 60 7.24 -31.21 -22.20
CA LEU A 60 5.86 -30.72 -22.25
C LEU A 60 5.58 -29.91 -23.53
N ILE A 61 6.50 -29.04 -23.96
CA ILE A 61 6.35 -28.25 -25.20
C ILE A 61 6.39 -29.15 -26.44
N GLU A 62 7.32 -30.12 -26.49
CA GLU A 62 7.41 -31.12 -27.58
C GLU A 62 6.14 -31.97 -27.68
N ARG A 63 5.50 -32.26 -26.56
CA ARG A 63 4.21 -32.98 -26.50
C ARG A 63 3.01 -32.14 -26.96
N GLY A 64 3.20 -30.84 -27.25
CA GLY A 64 2.18 -29.94 -27.77
C GLY A 64 1.56 -29.01 -26.72
N TYR A 65 2.13 -28.90 -25.52
CA TYR A 65 1.62 -28.00 -24.47
C TYR A 65 2.25 -26.61 -24.50
N GLY A 66 1.43 -25.59 -24.27
CA GLY A 66 1.87 -24.27 -23.80
C GLY A 66 2.02 -24.25 -22.29
N ILE A 67 3.04 -23.58 -21.78
CA ILE A 67 3.25 -23.41 -20.33
C ILE A 67 2.74 -22.01 -19.94
N GLY A 68 1.64 -21.99 -19.20
CA GLY A 68 1.04 -20.80 -18.63
C GLY A 68 1.51 -20.52 -17.21
N VAL A 69 1.60 -19.24 -16.86
CA VAL A 69 1.78 -18.77 -15.49
C VAL A 69 0.49 -18.12 -15.02
N ARG A 70 -0.17 -18.73 -14.04
CA ARG A 70 -1.33 -18.19 -13.34
C ARG A 70 -0.88 -17.39 -12.14
N SER A 71 -1.31 -16.14 -12.04
CA SER A 71 -1.01 -15.25 -10.90
C SER A 71 -2.28 -14.65 -10.30
N ILE A 72 -2.27 -14.36 -9.00
CA ILE A 72 -3.39 -13.70 -8.35
C ILE A 72 -3.53 -12.22 -8.72
N THR A 73 -4.77 -11.90 -9.10
CA THR A 73 -5.44 -10.60 -9.30
C THR A 73 -5.35 -9.58 -8.19
N GLY A 74 -5.37 -10.12 -6.99
CA GLY A 74 -5.88 -9.50 -5.78
C GLY A 74 -5.74 -10.49 -4.63
N THR A 75 -5.57 -10.03 -3.41
CA THR A 75 -5.60 -10.86 -2.21
C THR A 75 -7.01 -11.42 -2.05
N PRO A 76 -7.16 -12.76 -2.08
CA PRO A 76 -8.42 -13.43 -1.74
C PRO A 76 -9.03 -12.90 -0.43
N ALA A 77 -10.36 -12.82 -0.39
CA ALA A 77 -11.07 -12.15 0.70
C ALA A 77 -10.87 -12.85 2.05
N ASP A 78 -10.87 -14.18 2.03
CA ASP A 78 -10.54 -15.08 3.15
C ASP A 78 -9.15 -14.81 3.72
N ILE A 79 -8.12 -14.72 2.86
CA ILE A 79 -6.75 -14.40 3.28
C ILE A 79 -6.69 -13.01 3.88
N ARG A 80 -7.34 -12.02 3.24
CA ARG A 80 -7.36 -10.65 3.74
C ARG A 80 -8.04 -10.57 5.11
N GLU A 81 -9.15 -11.27 5.30
CA GLU A 81 -9.85 -11.33 6.59
C GLU A 81 -9.00 -12.02 7.67
N ALA A 82 -8.36 -13.15 7.35
CA ALA A 82 -7.44 -13.84 8.25
C ALA A 82 -6.27 -12.94 8.67
N VAL A 83 -5.67 -12.22 7.72
CA VAL A 83 -4.60 -11.25 7.98
C VAL A 83 -5.07 -10.13 8.90
N GLU A 84 -6.28 -9.58 8.67
CA GLU A 84 -6.83 -8.52 9.52
C GLU A 84 -7.16 -9.01 10.94
N ARG A 85 -7.72 -10.22 11.09
CA ARG A 85 -8.01 -10.82 12.42
C ARG A 85 -6.74 -11.02 13.24
N ILE A 86 -5.70 -11.61 12.65
CA ILE A 86 -4.39 -11.74 13.31
C ILE A 86 -3.79 -10.36 13.59
N ALA A 87 -3.92 -9.40 12.67
CA ALA A 87 -3.37 -8.07 12.89
C ALA A 87 -3.96 -7.39 14.14
N VAL A 88 -5.23 -7.59 14.48
CA VAL A 88 -5.85 -7.03 15.70
C VAL A 88 -5.08 -7.48 16.95
N THR A 89 -4.79 -8.78 17.08
CA THR A 89 -4.04 -9.34 18.23
C THR A 89 -2.57 -8.94 18.22
N GLN A 90 -2.07 -8.50 17.07
CA GLN A 90 -0.72 -7.98 16.88
C GLN A 90 -0.68 -6.44 16.87
N GLY A 91 -1.65 -5.77 17.52
CA GLY A 91 -1.66 -4.30 17.66
C GLY A 91 -1.78 -3.53 16.34
N HIS A 92 -2.26 -4.18 15.29
CA HIS A 92 -2.24 -3.75 13.88
C HIS A 92 -0.84 -3.49 13.31
N ALA A 93 0.19 -4.13 13.86
CA ALA A 93 1.49 -4.27 13.21
C ALA A 93 1.46 -5.53 12.34
N TYR A 94 1.96 -5.45 11.09
CA TYR A 94 1.88 -6.55 10.13
C TYR A 94 3.28 -7.07 9.81
N GLU A 95 4.25 -6.17 9.61
CA GLU A 95 5.60 -6.54 9.22
C GLU A 95 6.32 -7.50 10.19
N PRO A 96 6.18 -7.36 11.53
CA PRO A 96 6.89 -8.23 12.47
C PRO A 96 6.57 -9.73 12.35
N TRP A 97 5.37 -10.08 11.90
CA TRP A 97 4.91 -11.48 11.85
C TRP A 97 4.54 -11.96 10.45
N LEU A 98 3.97 -11.11 9.59
CA LEU A 98 3.43 -11.53 8.30
C LEU A 98 4.52 -12.04 7.35
N SER A 99 5.66 -11.36 7.34
CA SER A 99 6.83 -11.77 6.55
C SER A 99 7.34 -13.14 7.00
N ARG A 100 7.46 -13.35 8.32
CA ARG A 100 7.94 -14.59 8.93
C ARG A 100 6.97 -15.74 8.72
N LEU A 101 5.68 -15.49 8.88
CA LEU A 101 4.64 -16.47 8.55
C LEU A 101 4.76 -16.90 7.09
N ILE A 102 4.80 -15.95 6.15
CA ILE A 102 4.79 -16.27 4.72
C ILE A 102 6.09 -16.92 4.25
N PHE A 103 7.26 -16.45 4.71
CA PHE A 103 8.55 -16.95 4.23
C PHE A 103 9.11 -18.11 5.06
N GLN A 104 8.99 -18.06 6.37
CA GLN A 104 9.59 -19.03 7.31
C GLN A 104 8.57 -20.04 7.85
N GLY A 105 7.26 -19.81 7.64
CA GLY A 105 6.21 -20.66 8.21
C GLY A 105 6.00 -20.44 9.71
N GLU A 106 6.62 -19.40 10.28
CA GLU A 106 6.55 -19.14 11.72
C GLU A 106 5.20 -18.54 12.10
N ILE A 107 4.44 -19.26 12.93
CA ILE A 107 3.14 -18.82 13.41
C ILE A 107 3.33 -17.72 14.47
N PRO A 108 2.59 -16.60 14.40
CA PRO A 108 2.64 -15.57 15.43
C PRO A 108 2.22 -16.10 16.81
N VAL A 109 2.82 -15.53 17.85
CA VAL A 109 2.49 -15.86 19.24
C VAL A 109 1.19 -15.16 19.64
N PHE A 110 0.26 -15.94 20.22
CA PHE A 110 -1.02 -15.46 20.74
C PHE A 110 -1.07 -15.65 22.25
N THR A 111 -1.66 -14.70 22.98
CA THR A 111 -1.91 -14.87 24.41
C THR A 111 -3.16 -15.72 24.64
N ASN A 112 -3.29 -16.32 25.84
CA ASN A 112 -4.48 -17.08 26.19
C ASN A 112 -5.76 -16.22 26.14
N THR A 113 -5.68 -14.95 26.53
CA THR A 113 -6.82 -14.03 26.46
C THR A 113 -7.27 -13.82 25.02
N GLU A 114 -6.34 -13.64 24.09
CA GLU A 114 -6.67 -13.43 22.67
C GLU A 114 -7.26 -14.68 22.02
N LEU A 115 -6.80 -15.86 22.44
CA LEU A 115 -7.37 -17.13 21.97
C LEU A 115 -8.81 -17.30 22.47
N LEU A 116 -9.08 -16.94 23.72
CA LEU A 116 -10.44 -16.96 24.28
C LEU A 116 -11.36 -15.94 23.60
N ASP A 117 -10.91 -14.68 23.46
CA ASP A 117 -11.67 -13.63 22.77
C ASP A 117 -11.98 -14.02 21.32
N ALA A 118 -11.01 -14.61 20.62
CA ALA A 118 -11.20 -15.11 19.27
C ALA A 118 -12.21 -16.26 19.21
N GLN A 119 -12.14 -17.19 20.17
CA GLN A 119 -13.07 -18.31 20.28
C GLN A 119 -14.50 -17.84 20.56
N ASP A 120 -14.67 -16.87 21.46
CA ASP A 120 -15.97 -16.25 21.77
C ASP A 120 -16.56 -15.52 20.55
N ALA A 121 -15.69 -14.92 19.73
CA ALA A 121 -16.06 -14.34 18.45
C ALA A 121 -16.30 -15.37 17.31
N GLY A 122 -16.16 -16.67 17.59
CA GLY A 122 -16.32 -17.75 16.60
C GLY A 122 -15.19 -17.86 15.59
N THR A 123 -13.98 -17.42 15.95
CA THR A 123 -12.80 -17.37 15.09
C THR A 123 -11.67 -18.23 15.63
N ASN A 124 -10.80 -18.75 14.76
CA ASN A 124 -9.64 -19.55 15.15
C ASN A 124 -8.37 -18.92 14.57
N LEU A 125 -7.56 -18.30 15.43
CA LEU A 125 -6.35 -17.59 15.03
C LEU A 125 -5.29 -18.51 14.41
N TYR A 126 -5.18 -19.77 14.88
CA TYR A 126 -4.31 -20.77 14.26
C TYR A 126 -4.86 -21.22 12.89
N GLY A 127 -6.19 -21.35 12.79
CA GLY A 127 -6.86 -21.62 11.52
C GLY A 127 -6.66 -20.51 10.49
N ASP A 128 -6.68 -19.24 10.94
CA ASP A 128 -6.37 -18.08 10.11
C ASP A 128 -4.92 -18.09 9.63
N ALA A 129 -3.96 -18.40 10.52
CA ALA A 129 -2.55 -18.54 10.13
C ALA A 129 -2.38 -19.65 9.08
N GLN A 130 -3.05 -20.78 9.26
CA GLN A 130 -3.01 -21.90 8.31
C GLN A 130 -3.67 -21.54 6.98
N THR A 131 -4.74 -20.75 6.99
CA THR A 131 -5.39 -20.23 5.78
C THR A 131 -4.41 -19.38 4.96
N ILE A 132 -3.63 -18.52 5.60
CA ILE A 132 -2.59 -17.72 4.93
C ILE A 132 -1.47 -18.62 4.37
N LEU A 133 -0.99 -19.58 5.16
CA LEU A 133 0.09 -20.50 4.77
C LEU A 133 -0.31 -21.37 3.58
N SER A 134 -1.51 -21.96 3.61
CA SER A 134 -2.04 -22.82 2.54
C SER A 134 -2.23 -22.08 1.22
N ALA A 135 -2.33 -20.75 1.24
CA ALA A 135 -2.41 -19.94 0.04
C ALA A 135 -1.06 -19.66 -0.62
N ARG A 136 0.07 -19.91 0.06
CA ARG A 136 1.42 -19.71 -0.51
C ARG A 136 1.58 -20.35 -1.90
N PRO A 137 1.28 -21.65 -2.11
CA PRO A 137 1.44 -22.27 -3.43
C PRO A 137 0.35 -21.87 -4.42
N SER A 138 -0.73 -21.18 -4.02
CA SER A 138 -1.83 -20.83 -4.93
C SER A 138 -1.70 -19.45 -5.55
N ALA A 139 -0.83 -18.60 -4.99
CA ALA A 139 -0.61 -17.22 -5.42
C ALA A 139 0.01 -17.11 -6.83
N LEU A 140 0.89 -18.04 -7.16
CA LEU A 140 1.50 -18.18 -8.48
C LEU A 140 1.56 -19.67 -8.81
N ARG A 141 1.11 -20.09 -10.00
CA ARG A 141 1.13 -21.51 -10.44
C ARG A 141 1.47 -21.65 -11.91
N TYR A 142 2.09 -22.77 -12.28
CA TYR A 142 2.09 -23.18 -13.68
C TYR A 142 0.77 -23.84 -14.04
N VAL A 143 0.33 -23.62 -15.28
CA VAL A 143 -0.87 -24.20 -15.87
C VAL A 143 -0.49 -24.67 -17.26
N LEU A 144 -0.90 -25.88 -17.65
CA LEU A 144 -0.75 -26.30 -19.04
C LEU A 144 -1.92 -25.78 -19.87
N ALA A 145 -1.58 -25.23 -21.03
CA ALA A 145 -2.53 -25.01 -22.10
C ALA A 145 -2.32 -26.13 -23.12
N ASP A 146 -3.29 -27.01 -23.26
CA ASP A 146 -3.30 -27.99 -24.33
C ASP A 146 -3.68 -27.29 -25.64
N ILE A 147 -2.68 -27.10 -26.52
CA ILE A 147 -2.83 -26.35 -27.76
C ILE A 147 -3.28 -27.27 -28.90
N GLU A 148 -2.97 -28.55 -28.79
CA GLU A 148 -3.24 -29.55 -29.82
C GLU A 148 -4.46 -30.43 -29.49
N ALA A 149 -5.20 -30.09 -28.42
CA ALA A 149 -6.44 -30.71 -27.97
C ALA A 149 -6.33 -32.24 -27.74
N ARG A 150 -5.19 -32.69 -27.23
CA ARG A 150 -4.88 -34.11 -27.00
C ARG A 150 -5.43 -34.64 -25.65
N GLY A 151 -5.85 -33.75 -24.75
CA GLY A 151 -6.15 -34.07 -23.36
C GLY A 151 -4.90 -34.02 -22.48
N VAL A 152 -5.09 -34.07 -21.15
CA VAL A 152 -3.99 -34.04 -20.16
C VAL A 152 -3.89 -35.41 -19.51
N ALA A 153 -2.72 -36.06 -19.58
CA ALA A 153 -2.49 -37.33 -18.89
C ALA A 153 -1.98 -37.11 -17.45
N ASP A 154 -2.11 -38.14 -16.60
CA ASP A 154 -1.63 -38.08 -15.22
C ASP A 154 -0.11 -37.82 -15.13
N ALA A 155 0.66 -38.32 -16.10
CA ALA A 155 2.09 -38.05 -16.21
C ALA A 155 2.37 -36.56 -16.43
N ASP A 156 1.56 -35.86 -17.24
CA ASP A 156 1.71 -34.43 -17.49
C ASP A 156 1.39 -33.60 -16.24
N LEU A 157 0.36 -34.00 -15.47
CA LEU A 157 0.05 -33.37 -14.19
C LEU A 157 1.20 -33.51 -13.19
N LEU A 158 1.88 -34.65 -13.20
CA LEU A 158 3.02 -34.92 -12.33
C LEU A 158 4.24 -34.10 -12.74
N ASP A 159 4.50 -33.97 -14.04
CA ASP A 159 5.54 -33.11 -14.61
C ASP A 159 5.32 -31.63 -14.26
N VAL A 160 4.07 -31.15 -14.35
CA VAL A 160 3.71 -29.79 -13.95
C VAL A 160 3.86 -29.56 -12.45
N SER A 161 3.48 -30.55 -11.63
CA SER A 161 3.66 -30.48 -10.19
C SER A 161 5.15 -30.34 -9.82
N ARG A 162 6.03 -31.08 -10.50
CA ARG A 162 7.49 -30.96 -10.34
C ARG A 162 8.02 -29.60 -10.77
N LEU A 163 7.54 -29.06 -11.88
CA LEU A 163 7.85 -27.67 -12.29
C LEU A 163 7.38 -26.67 -11.21
N HIS A 164 6.19 -26.89 -10.65
CA HIS A 164 5.57 -25.99 -9.69
C HIS A 164 6.36 -25.85 -8.39
N GLY A 165 7.02 -26.92 -7.91
CA GLY A 165 7.88 -26.86 -6.73
C GLY A 165 8.99 -25.81 -6.83
N GLY A 166 9.46 -25.50 -8.04
CA GLY A 166 10.45 -24.43 -8.27
C GLY A 166 9.95 -23.02 -8.10
N LEU A 167 8.64 -22.85 -8.17
CA LEU A 167 7.97 -21.56 -8.11
C LEU A 167 7.63 -21.15 -6.68
N GLU A 168 7.71 -22.07 -5.71
CA GLU A 168 7.20 -21.85 -4.35
C GLU A 168 7.80 -20.60 -3.65
N PRO A 169 9.13 -20.36 -3.67
CA PRO A 169 9.71 -19.17 -3.05
C PRO A 169 9.18 -17.88 -3.69
N LEU A 170 9.02 -17.89 -5.01
CA LEU A 170 8.48 -16.75 -5.77
C LEU A 170 7.00 -16.55 -5.50
N SER A 171 6.23 -17.64 -5.37
CA SER A 171 4.80 -17.63 -5.06
C SER A 171 4.53 -17.04 -3.67
N ALA A 172 5.31 -17.44 -2.66
CA ALA A 172 5.23 -16.86 -1.32
C ALA A 172 5.55 -15.35 -1.34
N ALA A 173 6.59 -14.95 -2.08
CA ALA A 173 6.96 -13.55 -2.21
C ALA A 173 5.89 -12.73 -2.95
N TYR A 174 5.26 -13.31 -3.97
CA TYR A 174 4.14 -12.72 -4.70
C TYR A 174 2.90 -12.54 -3.80
N LEU A 175 2.57 -13.53 -2.97
CA LEU A 175 1.48 -13.46 -2.00
C LEU A 175 1.70 -12.33 -0.99
N TYR A 176 2.88 -12.27 -0.38
CA TYR A 176 3.24 -11.21 0.57
C TYR A 176 3.15 -9.83 -0.07
N HIS A 177 3.69 -9.66 -1.28
CA HIS A 177 3.59 -8.40 -2.02
C HIS A 177 2.13 -8.02 -2.31
N ARG A 178 1.28 -8.99 -2.68
CA ARG A 178 -0.14 -8.76 -2.97
C ARG A 178 -0.91 -8.31 -1.73
N ILE A 179 -0.76 -9.02 -0.60
CA ILE A 179 -1.37 -8.65 0.69
C ILE A 179 -1.00 -7.22 1.06
N ARG A 180 0.29 -6.86 0.94
CA ARG A 180 0.75 -5.51 1.21
C ARG A 180 0.19 -4.50 0.21
N SER A 181 0.00 -4.88 -1.05
CA SER A 181 -0.51 -4.00 -2.11
C SER A 181 -1.99 -3.71 -2.02
N ASP A 182 -2.82 -4.69 -1.68
CA ASP A 182 -4.28 -4.52 -1.70
C ASP A 182 -4.84 -3.88 -0.44
N ARG A 183 -4.02 -3.79 0.61
CA ARG A 183 -4.26 -2.88 1.73
C ARG A 183 -4.28 -1.40 1.29
N LYS A 184 -3.84 -1.07 0.06
CA LYS A 184 -3.57 0.30 -0.40
C LYS A 184 -4.73 0.97 -1.16
N ASP A 185 -5.91 0.36 -1.29
CA ASP A 185 -6.98 0.92 -2.14
C ASP A 185 -7.61 2.20 -1.56
N ASP A 186 -6.99 3.32 -1.92
CA ASP A 186 -7.36 4.70 -1.57
C ASP A 186 -7.76 5.54 -2.81
N THR A 187 -8.12 4.86 -3.91
CA THR A 187 -8.45 5.44 -5.23
C THR A 187 -9.67 6.37 -5.18
N LEU A 188 -10.60 6.17 -4.24
CA LEU A 188 -11.80 7.01 -4.03
C LEU A 188 -11.54 8.34 -3.30
N LYS A 189 -10.28 8.67 -2.95
CA LYS A 189 -9.93 9.91 -2.22
C LYS A 189 -9.54 11.08 -3.13
N ILE A 190 -9.02 10.85 -4.35
CA ILE A 190 -8.52 11.93 -5.23
C ILE A 190 -9.66 12.82 -5.73
N GLN A 191 -10.73 12.22 -6.27
CA GLN A 191 -11.86 12.99 -6.81
C GLN A 191 -12.47 13.91 -5.75
N ARG A 192 -12.59 13.43 -4.50
CA ARG A 192 -13.05 14.24 -3.37
C ARG A 192 -12.08 15.37 -2.99
N ARG A 193 -10.77 15.18 -3.12
CA ARG A 193 -9.76 16.22 -2.86
C ARG A 193 -9.73 17.28 -3.96
N PHE A 194 -9.87 16.87 -5.22
CA PHE A 194 -9.94 17.79 -6.34
C PHE A 194 -11.15 18.73 -6.25
N VAL A 195 -12.33 18.18 -5.94
CA VAL A 195 -13.55 18.98 -5.71
C VAL A 195 -13.38 19.97 -4.55
N ARG A 196 -12.69 19.57 -3.47
CA ARG A 196 -12.37 20.48 -2.36
C ARG A 196 -11.42 21.59 -2.75
N ALA A 197 -10.36 21.28 -3.49
CA ALA A 197 -9.41 22.28 -3.98
C ALA A 197 -10.10 23.35 -4.83
N LEU A 198 -11.05 22.95 -5.67
CA LEU A 198 -11.87 23.89 -6.45
C LEU A 198 -12.71 24.81 -5.55
N PHE A 199 -13.38 24.24 -4.53
CA PHE A 199 -14.17 25.01 -3.57
C PHE A 199 -13.32 25.99 -2.74
N ILE A 200 -12.13 25.55 -2.30
CA ILE A 200 -11.14 26.39 -1.62
C ILE A 200 -10.68 27.53 -2.55
N GLY A 201 -10.44 27.24 -3.83
CA GLY A 201 -10.07 28.23 -4.83
C GLY A 201 -11.08 29.35 -5.00
N VAL A 202 -12.37 28.99 -5.04
CA VAL A 202 -13.45 29.98 -5.07
C VAL A 202 -13.43 30.86 -3.81
N LEU A 203 -13.28 30.27 -2.63
CA LEU A 203 -13.21 31.03 -1.37
C LEU A 203 -11.99 31.97 -1.33
N VAL A 204 -10.81 31.48 -1.68
CA VAL A 204 -9.58 32.30 -1.72
C VAL A 204 -9.74 33.44 -2.71
N PHE A 205 -10.32 33.19 -3.90
CA PHE A 205 -10.57 34.21 -4.91
C PHE A 205 -11.40 35.38 -4.38
N PHE A 206 -12.42 35.11 -3.57
CA PHE A 206 -13.27 36.16 -2.98
C PHE A 206 -12.64 36.85 -1.77
N ILE A 207 -11.76 36.16 -1.01
CA ILE A 207 -11.14 36.72 0.20
C ILE A 207 -9.91 37.57 -0.12
N MET A 208 -9.11 37.16 -1.11
CA MET A 208 -7.80 37.78 -1.40
C MET A 208 -7.86 39.28 -1.71
N PRO A 209 -8.88 39.81 -2.44
CA PRO A 209 -8.97 41.24 -2.72
C PRO A 209 -9.17 42.12 -1.47
N GLY A 210 -9.78 41.59 -0.41
CA GLY A 210 -10.06 42.34 0.82
C GLY A 210 -8.91 42.34 1.83
N PHE A 211 -8.06 41.31 1.79
CA PHE A 211 -6.98 41.11 2.77
C PHE A 211 -5.76 40.45 2.10
N PRO A 212 -4.81 41.24 1.56
CA PRO A 212 -3.54 40.73 1.05
C PRO A 212 -2.84 39.86 2.11
N GLY A 213 -2.36 38.69 1.72
CA GLY A 213 -1.71 37.71 2.62
C GLY A 213 -2.63 36.73 3.32
N PHE A 214 -3.90 37.07 3.53
CA PHE A 214 -4.85 36.13 4.13
C PHE A 214 -5.10 34.91 3.22
N GLY A 215 -4.94 35.07 1.90
CA GLY A 215 -5.01 33.95 0.95
C GLY A 215 -3.97 32.85 1.24
N PHE A 216 -2.74 33.22 1.59
CA PHE A 216 -1.69 32.25 1.97
C PHE A 216 -2.04 31.57 3.30
N VAL A 217 -2.43 32.34 4.32
CA VAL A 217 -2.81 31.77 5.62
C VAL A 217 -4.00 30.83 5.47
N PHE A 218 -5.05 31.25 4.76
CA PHE A 218 -6.24 30.44 4.53
C PHE A 218 -5.92 29.14 3.77
N ALA A 219 -5.15 29.23 2.68
CA ALA A 219 -4.77 28.06 1.88
C ALA A 219 -3.93 27.05 2.69
N ALA A 220 -3.01 27.52 3.54
CA ALA A 220 -2.23 26.66 4.42
C ALA A 220 -3.06 26.00 5.53
N MET A 221 -4.14 26.67 5.99
CA MET A 221 -4.87 26.29 7.20
C MET A 221 -6.17 25.52 6.94
N ILE A 222 -6.80 25.68 5.77
CA ILE A 222 -8.14 25.14 5.52
C ILE A 222 -8.20 23.61 5.61
N GLU A 223 -7.23 22.90 5.03
CA GLU A 223 -7.22 21.42 5.06
C GLU A 223 -6.89 20.87 6.47
N PRO A 224 -5.88 21.40 7.20
CA PRO A 224 -5.67 21.06 8.60
C PRO A 224 -6.89 21.30 9.50
N VAL A 225 -7.51 22.48 9.41
CA VAL A 225 -8.71 22.83 10.20
C VAL A 225 -9.86 21.90 9.87
N TRP A 226 -10.12 21.63 8.59
CA TRP A 226 -11.18 20.73 8.18
C TRP A 226 -10.95 19.29 8.67
N THR A 227 -9.70 18.84 8.66
CA THR A 227 -9.32 17.51 9.16
C THR A 227 -9.58 17.39 10.66
N GLU A 228 -9.15 18.38 11.44
CA GLU A 228 -9.40 18.42 12.89
C GLU A 228 -10.90 18.50 13.25
N ILE A 229 -11.69 19.28 12.51
CA ILE A 229 -13.15 19.32 12.71
C ILE A 229 -13.74 17.92 12.47
N ARG A 230 -13.33 17.24 11.40
CA ARG A 230 -13.83 15.89 11.09
C ARG A 230 -13.40 14.87 12.15
N GLU A 231 -12.16 14.91 12.61
CA GLU A 231 -11.68 14.05 13.68
C GLU A 231 -12.39 14.34 15.01
N GLY A 232 -12.62 15.61 15.32
CA GLY A 232 -13.35 16.03 16.51
C GLY A 232 -14.79 15.50 16.51
N ILE A 233 -15.49 15.59 15.37
CA ILE A 233 -16.83 15.03 15.20
C ILE A 233 -16.81 13.50 15.37
N ALA A 234 -15.81 12.82 14.78
CA ALA A 234 -15.67 11.38 14.90
C ALA A 234 -15.42 10.94 16.36
N LYS A 235 -14.50 11.60 17.07
CA LYS A 235 -14.21 11.36 18.50
C LYS A 235 -15.43 11.64 19.38
N ARG A 236 -16.19 12.68 19.08
CA ARG A 236 -17.44 12.97 19.80
C ARG A 236 -18.50 11.87 19.59
N ARG A 237 -18.62 11.34 18.36
CA ARG A 237 -19.48 10.19 18.07
C ARG A 237 -19.03 8.91 18.77
N SER A 238 -17.74 8.76 19.05
CA SER A 238 -17.19 7.64 19.82
C SER A 238 -17.22 7.85 21.33
N GLY A 239 -17.97 8.85 21.84
CA GLY A 239 -18.22 9.03 23.28
C GLY A 239 -17.23 9.91 24.03
N TYR A 240 -16.34 10.65 23.34
CA TYR A 240 -15.43 11.57 24.02
C TYR A 240 -16.19 12.73 24.67
N THR A 241 -15.84 13.05 25.92
CA THR A 241 -16.33 14.25 26.59
C THR A 241 -15.74 15.52 25.96
N PRO A 242 -16.41 16.68 26.03
CA PRO A 242 -15.88 17.94 25.51
C PRO A 242 -14.49 18.29 26.07
N ARG A 243 -14.25 17.98 27.35
CA ARG A 243 -12.95 18.19 28.01
C ARG A 243 -11.86 17.31 27.40
N GLN A 244 -12.14 16.01 27.20
CA GLN A 244 -11.20 15.10 26.53
C GLN A 244 -10.93 15.51 25.08
N LEU A 245 -11.95 15.98 24.37
CA LEU A 245 -11.81 16.48 23.00
C LEU A 245 -10.87 17.68 22.93
N PHE A 246 -11.04 18.65 23.85
CA PHE A 246 -10.20 19.84 23.92
C PHE A 246 -8.73 19.48 24.13
N PHE A 247 -8.43 18.64 25.13
CA PHE A 247 -7.05 18.19 25.37
C PHE A 247 -6.47 17.35 24.22
N ALA A 248 -7.31 16.58 23.51
CA ALA A 248 -6.88 15.81 22.36
C ALA A 248 -6.61 16.66 21.10
N CYS A 249 -7.21 17.85 20.99
CA CYS A 249 -7.01 18.79 19.87
C CYS A 249 -6.01 19.91 20.19
N LEU A 250 -5.75 20.18 21.48
CA LEU A 250 -4.87 21.26 21.94
C LEU A 250 -3.49 21.24 21.27
N PRO A 251 -2.80 20.08 21.13
CA PRO A 251 -1.52 20.04 20.44
C PRO A 251 -1.58 20.48 18.96
N GLN A 252 -2.70 20.26 18.26
CA GLN A 252 -2.89 20.72 16.87
C GLN A 252 -3.24 22.20 16.81
N LEU A 253 -4.03 22.71 17.76
CA LEU A 253 -4.31 24.14 17.89
C LEU A 253 -3.03 24.94 18.14
N LEU A 254 -2.10 24.40 18.93
CA LEU A 254 -0.80 25.04 19.15
C LEU A 254 0.08 25.06 17.90
N LEU A 255 -0.08 24.10 16.97
CA LEU A 255 0.62 24.10 15.68
C LEU A 255 0.06 25.15 14.71
N PHE A 256 -1.22 25.53 14.85
CA PHE A 256 -1.85 26.47 13.93
C PHE A 256 -1.25 27.89 13.98
N LEU A 257 -0.78 28.34 15.14
CA LEU A 257 -0.13 29.64 15.28
C LEU A 257 1.17 29.76 14.47
N PRO A 258 2.17 28.87 14.64
CA PRO A 258 3.39 28.93 13.84
C PRO A 258 3.14 28.67 12.36
N VAL A 259 2.14 27.84 11.99
CA VAL A 259 1.77 27.63 10.58
C VAL A 259 1.19 28.90 9.97
N ALA A 260 0.24 29.55 10.65
CA ALA A 260 -0.34 30.81 10.18
C ALA A 260 0.73 31.91 10.07
N TRP A 261 1.63 32.00 11.05
CA TRP A 261 2.76 32.92 11.00
C TRP A 261 3.68 32.64 9.81
N THR A 262 4.07 31.38 9.60
CA THR A 262 4.96 31.00 8.48
C THR A 262 4.29 31.25 7.12
N ALA A 263 3.00 30.95 6.99
CA ALA A 263 2.23 31.25 5.79
C ALA A 263 2.11 32.75 5.54
N TRP A 264 2.00 33.57 6.59
CA TRP A 264 2.04 35.03 6.48
C TRP A 264 3.40 35.53 5.99
N GLN A 265 4.51 34.99 6.53
CA GLN A 265 5.87 35.34 6.08
C GLN A 265 6.10 35.03 4.59
N SER A 266 5.45 33.99 4.07
CA SER A 266 5.46 33.73 2.62
C SER A 266 4.91 34.89 1.80
N HIS A 267 3.83 35.54 2.25
CA HIS A 267 3.29 36.70 1.55
C HIS A 267 4.26 37.88 1.58
N VAL A 268 4.86 38.18 2.73
CA VAL A 268 5.87 39.24 2.87
C VAL A 268 7.04 39.03 1.91
N LEU A 269 7.50 37.78 1.75
CA LEU A 269 8.54 37.43 0.79
C LEU A 269 8.08 37.57 -0.66
N PHE A 270 6.81 37.27 -0.94
CA PHE A 270 6.23 37.42 -2.27
C PHE A 270 6.23 38.89 -2.69
N ASP A 271 5.76 39.78 -1.81
CA ASP A 271 5.67 41.22 -2.04
C ASP A 271 7.07 41.87 -2.15
N ALA A 272 8.06 41.31 -1.45
CA ALA A 272 9.47 41.71 -1.56
C ALA A 272 10.15 41.23 -2.88
N GLY A 273 9.43 40.55 -3.77
CA GLY A 273 9.96 40.01 -5.03
C GLY A 273 10.74 38.70 -4.88
N HIS A 274 10.78 38.11 -3.68
CA HIS A 274 11.45 36.83 -3.42
C HIS A 274 10.51 35.64 -3.66
N HIS A 275 9.95 35.54 -4.87
CA HIS A 275 8.90 34.56 -5.21
C HIS A 275 9.29 33.10 -4.96
N PHE A 276 10.53 32.70 -5.26
CA PHE A 276 10.99 31.33 -4.99
C PHE A 276 11.02 31.02 -3.49
N ALA A 277 11.59 31.92 -2.68
CA ALA A 277 11.68 31.76 -1.23
C ALA A 277 10.28 31.77 -0.58
N SER A 278 9.40 32.65 -1.05
CA SER A 278 7.97 32.65 -0.71
C SER A 278 7.36 31.24 -0.88
N GLY A 279 7.58 30.61 -2.04
CA GLY A 279 6.97 29.31 -2.34
C GLY A 279 7.51 28.17 -1.49
N VAL A 280 8.81 28.19 -1.18
CA VAL A 280 9.43 27.25 -0.25
C VAL A 280 8.84 27.42 1.15
N VAL A 281 8.78 28.65 1.67
CA VAL A 281 8.26 28.94 3.02
C VAL A 281 6.77 28.57 3.12
N PHE A 282 5.98 28.89 2.11
CA PHE A 282 4.57 28.50 2.04
C PHE A 282 4.40 26.98 2.06
N ALA A 283 5.16 26.27 1.24
CA ALA A 283 5.11 24.82 1.20
C ALA A 283 5.45 24.21 2.56
N LEU A 284 6.49 24.70 3.25
CA LEU A 284 6.84 24.25 4.59
C LEU A 284 5.68 24.47 5.59
N ALA A 285 4.96 25.60 5.49
CA ALA A 285 3.76 25.84 6.30
C ALA A 285 2.67 24.78 6.02
N CYS A 286 2.38 24.49 4.74
CA CYS A 286 1.42 23.45 4.34
C CYS A 286 1.84 22.04 4.80
N LEU A 287 3.14 21.75 4.84
CA LEU A 287 3.67 20.43 5.22
C LEU A 287 3.72 20.18 6.73
N ALA A 288 3.68 21.22 7.56
CA ALA A 288 3.81 21.11 9.00
C ALA A 288 2.78 20.16 9.63
N TYR A 289 1.51 20.29 9.23
CA TYR A 289 0.43 19.45 9.77
C TYR A 289 0.51 17.98 9.30
N PRO A 290 0.66 17.68 7.99
CA PRO A 290 0.93 16.31 7.55
C PRO A 290 2.15 15.67 8.20
N LEU A 291 3.23 16.43 8.39
CA LEU A 291 4.46 15.93 9.03
C LEU A 291 4.22 15.58 10.50
N LEU A 292 3.53 16.45 11.25
CA LEU A 292 3.15 16.18 12.64
C LEU A 292 2.30 14.91 12.77
N HIS A 293 1.31 14.74 11.89
CA HIS A 293 0.49 13.53 11.86
C HIS A 293 1.33 12.27 11.60
N ASP A 294 2.31 12.36 10.69
CA ASP A 294 3.19 11.23 10.37
C ASP A 294 4.19 10.90 11.49
N VAL A 295 4.70 11.90 12.20
CA VAL A 295 5.53 11.73 13.41
C VAL A 295 4.73 11.06 14.53
N ARG A 296 3.50 11.53 14.80
CA ARG A 296 2.60 10.89 15.78
C ARG A 296 2.29 9.45 15.39
N ALA A 297 1.99 9.21 14.13
CA ALA A 297 1.71 7.87 13.66
C ALA A 297 2.91 6.92 13.78
N LEU A 298 4.14 7.43 13.68
CA LEU A 298 5.36 6.66 13.95
C LEU A 298 5.52 6.39 15.45
N ALA A 299 5.27 7.38 16.31
CA ALA A 299 5.29 7.21 17.76
C ALA A 299 4.26 6.18 18.23
N ASP A 300 3.04 6.22 17.69
CA ASP A 300 1.98 5.24 17.98
C ASP A 300 2.38 3.82 17.56
N ILE A 301 2.98 3.67 16.37
CA ILE A 301 3.50 2.38 15.90
C ILE A 301 4.61 1.87 16.84
N ARG A 302 5.53 2.75 17.24
CA ARG A 302 6.60 2.42 18.19
C ARG A 302 6.02 1.97 19.54
N GLY A 303 4.99 2.65 20.04
CA GLY A 303 4.29 2.26 21.26
C GLY A 303 3.67 0.86 21.15
N ARG A 304 2.97 0.57 20.04
CA ARG A 304 2.37 -0.75 19.78
C ARG A 304 3.43 -1.85 19.69
N ILE A 305 4.52 -1.62 18.97
CA ILE A 305 5.63 -2.58 18.86
C ILE A 305 6.29 -2.81 20.23
N GLY A 306 6.47 -1.75 21.04
CA GLY A 306 6.95 -1.88 22.41
C GLY A 306 6.03 -2.73 23.29
N LEU A 307 4.71 -2.63 23.12
CA LEU A 307 3.76 -3.53 23.80
C LEU A 307 3.90 -4.98 23.33
N LEU A 308 4.10 -5.22 22.03
CA LEU A 308 4.33 -6.58 21.52
C LEU A 308 5.63 -7.18 22.07
N ASP A 309 6.68 -6.37 22.21
CA ASP A 309 7.94 -6.79 22.82
C ASP A 309 7.75 -7.16 24.30
N ALA A 310 7.04 -6.32 25.05
CA ALA A 310 6.71 -6.57 26.46
C ALA A 310 5.85 -7.84 26.65
N LEU A 311 4.99 -8.16 25.69
CA LEU A 311 4.19 -9.39 25.67
C LEU A 311 4.96 -10.63 25.18
N GLY A 312 6.25 -10.50 24.84
CA GLY A 312 7.07 -11.61 24.35
C GLY A 312 6.67 -12.12 22.98
N LYS A 313 5.93 -11.32 22.19
CA LYS A 313 5.44 -11.72 20.86
C LYS A 313 6.46 -11.47 19.75
N LEU A 314 7.52 -10.72 20.04
CA LEU A 314 8.62 -10.50 19.11
C LEU A 314 9.70 -11.57 19.31
N PRO A 315 10.27 -12.12 18.23
CA PRO A 315 11.35 -13.10 18.31
C PRO A 315 12.59 -12.52 19.01
N VAL A 316 13.20 -13.31 19.87
CA VAL A 316 14.36 -12.89 20.69
C VAL A 316 15.66 -12.85 19.89
N ASN A 317 15.78 -13.65 18.83
CA ASN A 317 17.07 -13.99 18.20
C ASN A 317 17.51 -13.04 17.08
N GLU A 318 16.62 -12.18 16.58
CA GLU A 318 16.95 -11.14 15.59
C GLU A 318 16.21 -9.86 16.02
N ARG A 319 16.81 -9.07 16.93
CA ARG A 319 16.20 -7.84 17.44
C ARG A 319 16.79 -6.61 16.75
N PRO A 320 16.35 -6.26 15.52
CA PRO A 320 16.54 -4.90 15.06
C PRO A 320 15.87 -3.96 16.09
N SER A 321 16.44 -2.76 16.28
CA SER A 321 15.94 -1.85 17.32
C SER A 321 14.44 -1.59 17.14
N LEU A 322 13.67 -1.46 18.24
CA LEU A 322 12.23 -1.18 18.17
C LEU A 322 11.91 0.04 17.28
N ALA A 323 12.81 1.03 17.28
CA ALA A 323 12.73 2.20 16.42
C ALA A 323 12.84 1.84 14.93
N SER A 324 13.73 0.92 14.56
CA SER A 324 13.85 0.45 13.18
C SER A 324 12.64 -0.38 12.73
N LEU A 325 12.11 -1.27 13.58
CA LEU A 325 10.87 -2.00 13.29
C LEU A 325 9.69 -1.06 13.10
N ALA A 326 9.55 -0.05 13.97
CA ALA A 326 8.52 0.97 13.85
C ALA A 326 8.67 1.81 12.57
N PHE A 327 9.91 2.18 12.23
CA PHE A 327 10.20 2.90 11.00
C PHE A 327 9.87 2.06 9.76
N TRP A 328 10.23 0.77 9.75
CA TRP A 328 9.94 -0.12 8.62
C TRP A 328 8.44 -0.42 8.48
N GLU A 329 7.71 -0.64 9.58
CA GLU A 329 6.25 -0.76 9.58
C GLU A 329 5.57 0.56 9.16
N TRP A 330 6.15 1.71 9.52
CA TRP A 330 5.67 3.01 9.06
C TRP A 330 5.93 3.22 7.56
N MET A 331 7.13 2.87 7.07
CA MET A 331 7.52 2.94 5.66
C MET A 331 6.80 1.91 4.79
N SER A 332 6.44 0.75 5.35
CA SER A 332 5.78 -0.33 4.61
C SER A 332 4.41 0.08 4.09
N ARG A 333 3.77 1.00 4.82
CA ARG A 333 2.58 1.74 4.40
C ARG A 333 2.96 2.70 3.29
N THR A 334 2.86 2.22 2.06
CA THR A 334 3.32 2.92 0.84
C THR A 334 2.93 4.38 0.65
N HIS A 335 1.77 4.82 1.16
CA HIS A 335 1.40 6.25 1.12
C HIS A 335 2.32 7.12 2.00
N ARG A 336 3.02 6.56 2.99
CA ARG A 336 3.95 7.27 3.89
C ARG A 336 5.32 7.44 3.27
N ALA A 337 5.86 6.38 2.67
CA ALA A 337 7.13 6.46 1.95
C ALA A 337 7.07 7.45 0.77
N ALA A 338 5.95 7.48 0.06
CA ALA A 338 5.69 8.49 -0.96
C ALA A 338 5.60 9.92 -0.41
N ARG A 339 5.03 10.08 0.80
CA ARG A 339 4.97 11.38 1.49
C ARG A 339 6.33 11.88 1.93
N VAL A 340 7.28 11.01 2.29
CA VAL A 340 8.68 11.42 2.57
C VAL A 340 9.29 12.15 1.38
N VAL A 341 9.14 11.59 0.17
CA VAL A 341 9.63 12.25 -1.04
C VAL A 341 8.84 13.52 -1.32
N GLY A 342 7.53 13.50 -1.10
CA GLY A 342 6.69 14.69 -1.15
C GLY A 342 7.22 15.81 -0.24
N TYR A 343 7.63 15.51 1.00
CA TYR A 343 8.16 16.50 1.94
C TYR A 343 9.43 17.19 1.44
N VAL A 344 10.26 16.46 0.69
CA VAL A 344 11.49 17.00 0.12
C VAL A 344 11.22 17.77 -1.17
N VAL A 345 10.41 17.22 -2.08
CA VAL A 345 10.24 17.75 -3.44
C VAL A 345 9.22 18.90 -3.50
N PHE A 346 8.16 18.84 -2.70
CA PHE A 346 7.07 19.81 -2.75
C PHE A 346 7.51 21.27 -2.52
N PRO A 347 8.41 21.59 -1.56
CA PRO A 347 8.89 22.96 -1.38
C PRO A 347 9.60 23.54 -2.61
N PHE A 348 10.42 22.74 -3.29
CA PHE A 348 11.10 23.19 -4.51
C PHE A 348 10.13 23.41 -5.66
N VAL A 349 9.18 22.49 -5.84
CA VAL A 349 8.15 22.62 -6.88
C VAL A 349 7.29 23.86 -6.63
N MET A 350 6.89 24.11 -5.39
CA MET A 350 6.11 25.31 -5.04
C MET A 350 6.91 26.60 -5.26
N GLY A 351 8.19 26.61 -4.90
CA GLY A 351 9.10 27.72 -5.18
C GLY A 351 9.17 28.05 -6.67
N LEU A 352 9.36 27.03 -7.53
CA LEU A 352 9.36 27.21 -8.99
C LEU A 352 8.01 27.71 -9.51
N LEU A 353 6.90 27.15 -9.01
CA LEU A 353 5.57 27.54 -9.45
C LEU A 353 5.24 28.99 -9.10
N LEU A 354 5.70 29.53 -7.96
CA LEU A 354 5.51 30.94 -7.64
C LEU A 354 6.36 31.90 -8.47
N VAL A 355 7.50 31.46 -8.99
CA VAL A 355 8.32 32.30 -9.90
C VAL A 355 7.61 32.50 -11.24
N ILE A 356 6.89 31.48 -11.72
CA ILE A 356 6.25 31.50 -13.05
C ILE A 356 4.76 31.85 -13.00
N ALA A 357 4.12 31.81 -11.83
CA ALA A 357 2.70 32.07 -11.69
C ALA A 357 2.43 33.58 -11.72
N PRO A 358 1.66 34.09 -12.69
CA PRO A 358 1.17 35.47 -12.63
C PRO A 358 0.19 35.64 -11.45
N GLU A 359 0.04 36.85 -10.93
CA GLU A 359 -0.85 37.16 -9.79
C GLU A 359 -2.26 36.54 -9.86
N PRO A 360 -3.00 36.55 -10.99
CA PRO A 360 -4.31 35.90 -11.06
C PRO A 360 -4.25 34.37 -10.96
N ALA A 361 -3.13 33.75 -11.32
CA ALA A 361 -2.92 32.32 -11.18
C ALA A 361 -2.52 31.92 -9.75
N LEU A 362 -2.08 32.87 -8.93
CA LEU A 362 -1.66 32.65 -7.54
C LEU A 362 -2.77 32.01 -6.71
N VAL A 363 -4.00 32.54 -6.81
CA VAL A 363 -5.19 32.02 -6.10
C VAL A 363 -5.41 30.53 -6.36
N TRP A 364 -5.33 30.14 -7.64
CA TRP A 364 -5.53 28.76 -8.06
C TRP A 364 -4.37 27.88 -7.59
N LEU A 365 -3.14 28.36 -7.75
CA LEU A 365 -1.96 27.65 -7.28
C LEU A 365 -2.01 27.36 -5.78
N LEU A 366 -2.36 28.36 -4.96
CA LEU A 366 -2.50 28.21 -3.51
C LEU A 366 -3.57 27.17 -3.13
N SER A 367 -4.64 27.09 -3.91
CA SER A 367 -5.79 26.22 -3.63
C SER A 367 -5.59 24.76 -4.06
N PHE A 368 -4.73 24.53 -5.06
CA PHE A 368 -4.35 23.20 -5.53
C PHE A 368 -3.16 22.58 -4.80
N THR A 369 -2.60 23.24 -3.78
CA THR A 369 -1.41 22.77 -3.07
C THR A 369 -1.54 21.40 -2.41
N SER A 370 -2.69 21.11 -1.80
CA SER A 370 -2.97 19.78 -1.23
C SER A 370 -3.03 18.68 -2.31
N VAL A 371 -3.61 19.00 -3.46
CA VAL A 371 -3.67 18.11 -4.63
C VAL A 371 -2.28 17.92 -5.25
N LEU A 372 -1.49 18.98 -5.32
CA LEU A 372 -0.12 18.96 -5.85
C LEU A 372 0.80 18.09 -4.99
N PHE A 373 0.77 18.26 -3.66
CA PHE A 373 1.54 17.41 -2.74
C PHE A 373 1.18 15.92 -2.90
N ASP A 374 -0.13 15.61 -2.94
CA ASP A 374 -0.58 14.24 -3.17
C ASP A 374 -0.20 13.69 -4.55
N ALA A 375 -0.25 14.53 -5.59
CA ALA A 375 0.12 14.15 -6.95
C ALA A 375 1.62 13.83 -7.03
N ILE A 376 2.48 14.63 -6.40
CA ILE A 376 3.92 14.36 -6.30
C ILE A 376 4.17 13.05 -5.54
N ALA A 377 3.55 12.90 -4.36
CA ALA A 377 3.68 11.68 -3.56
C ALA A 377 3.22 10.44 -4.34
N ARG A 378 2.07 10.52 -5.04
CA ARG A 378 1.52 9.40 -5.83
C ARG A 378 2.27 9.16 -7.14
N GLY A 379 2.78 10.18 -7.80
CA GLY A 379 3.64 10.05 -8.98
C GLY A 379 4.92 9.30 -8.63
N PHE A 380 5.53 9.66 -7.49
CA PHE A 380 6.65 8.91 -6.94
C PHE A 380 6.24 7.49 -6.52
N PHE A 381 5.04 7.30 -5.99
CA PHE A 381 4.53 5.95 -5.72
C PHE A 381 4.36 5.11 -6.99
N TRP A 382 3.81 5.68 -8.06
CA TRP A 382 3.66 4.96 -9.33
C TRP A 382 5.02 4.53 -9.85
N LEU A 383 6.00 5.45 -9.83
CA LEU A 383 7.38 5.18 -10.20
C LEU A 383 7.99 4.11 -9.28
N ARG A 384 7.81 4.25 -7.96
CA ARG A 384 8.26 3.27 -6.96
C ARG A 384 7.59 1.92 -7.16
N SER A 385 6.32 1.82 -7.53
CA SER A 385 5.66 0.52 -7.76
C SER A 385 6.23 -0.20 -8.98
N ARG A 386 6.78 0.56 -9.94
CA ARG A 386 7.54 0.03 -11.08
C ARG A 386 8.94 -0.37 -10.63
N ILE A 387 9.60 0.47 -9.83
CA ILE A 387 10.93 0.19 -9.26
C ILE A 387 10.89 -0.98 -8.28
N ASP A 388 9.94 -1.09 -7.37
CA ASP A 388 9.77 -2.17 -6.39
C ASP A 388 9.50 -3.49 -7.12
N ARG A 389 8.70 -3.49 -8.20
CA ARG A 389 8.58 -4.67 -9.08
C ARG A 389 9.92 -4.99 -9.73
N TRP A 390 10.56 -4.01 -10.35
CA TRP A 390 11.86 -4.19 -10.98
C TRP A 390 12.95 -4.66 -10.00
N TRP A 391 12.97 -4.14 -8.78
CA TRP A 391 13.92 -4.43 -7.71
C TRP A 391 13.62 -5.77 -7.07
N PHE A 392 12.34 -6.13 -6.90
CA PHE A 392 11.93 -7.49 -6.56
C PHE A 392 12.48 -8.48 -7.60
N TYR A 393 12.26 -8.21 -8.89
CA TYR A 393 12.81 -9.03 -9.96
C TYR A 393 14.34 -9.02 -9.99
N ALA A 394 15.00 -7.89 -9.70
CA ALA A 394 16.47 -7.75 -9.70
C ALA A 394 17.15 -8.40 -8.49
N VAL A 395 16.59 -8.27 -7.28
CA VAL A 395 17.07 -8.91 -6.05
C VAL A 395 16.88 -10.41 -6.13
N ILE A 396 15.73 -10.85 -6.63
CA ILE A 396 15.52 -12.27 -6.91
C ILE A 396 16.55 -12.75 -7.93
N ARG A 397 16.82 -11.98 -9.00
CA ARG A 397 17.86 -12.28 -10.01
C ARG A 397 19.29 -12.32 -9.46
N HIS A 398 19.62 -11.50 -8.44
CA HIS A 398 20.93 -11.51 -7.79
C HIS A 398 21.09 -12.56 -6.70
N ARG A 399 19.99 -12.98 -6.05
CA ARG A 399 19.97 -14.12 -5.12
C ARG A 399 19.82 -15.46 -5.83
N MET A 400 19.64 -15.46 -7.16
CA MET A 400 19.80 -16.68 -7.96
C MET A 400 21.28 -17.11 -7.88
N PRO A 401 21.57 -18.39 -7.60
CA PRO A 401 22.90 -18.92 -7.84
C PRO A 401 23.26 -18.63 -9.30
N LYS A 402 24.44 -18.02 -9.52
CA LYS A 402 25.00 -17.92 -10.88
C LYS A 402 25.26 -19.36 -11.33
N ALA A 403 24.37 -19.92 -12.13
CA ALA A 403 24.68 -21.14 -12.85
C ALA A 403 25.87 -20.83 -13.75
N SER A 404 26.97 -21.53 -13.53
CA SER A 404 28.00 -21.72 -14.55
C SER A 404 27.32 -22.38 -15.74
N LEU A 405 27.11 -21.60 -16.80
CA LEU A 405 26.82 -22.14 -18.13
C LEU A 405 28.06 -22.88 -18.65
#